data_AF-A0A2A4NWQ6-F1
#
_entry.id   AF-A0A2A4NWQ6-F1
#
_cell.length_a   1.000
_cell.length_b   1.000
_cell.length_c   1.000
_cell.angle_alpha   90.00
_cell.angle_beta   90.00
_cell.angle_gamma   90.00
#
_symmetry.space_group_name_H-M   'P 1'
#
loop_
_entity.id
_entity.type
_entity.pdbx_description
1 polymer ?
#
loop_
_entity_poly.entity_id
_entity_poly.type
_entity_poly.pdbx_seq_one_letter_code
_entity_poly.pdbx_strand_id
1 'polypeptide(L)'
;GSKSSPLMPTIAARSAEGLDLRFDTEHEEFFDRSDQAVFYYAGIPVLFLNTDEHIDYHTPNDTWSNIEYHSLEQITLMARRAAGMLADLRERPAFVDGYSRLTPLFGRPPQLLVPWPVPFHERLDY
;
A
#
# COMPACT_ATOMS: atom_id res chain seq x y z
N GLY A 1 -0.03 -4.51 -2.04
CA GLY A 1 -0.12 -4.66 -0.59
C GLY A 1 -1.54 -4.86 -0.06
N SER A 2 -2.16 -6.04 -0.18
CA SER A 2 -3.55 -6.34 0.27
C SER A 2 -3.66 -7.34 1.43
N LYS A 3 -2.55 -7.88 1.95
CA LYS A 3 -2.58 -8.96 2.96
C LYS A 3 -2.64 -8.46 4.42
N SER A 4 -2.66 -7.15 4.65
CA SER A 4 -2.66 -6.53 5.98
C SER A 4 -4.01 -6.56 6.71
N SER A 5 -5.07 -7.03 6.05
CA SER A 5 -6.39 -7.25 6.63
C SER A 5 -7.19 -8.25 5.78
N PRO A 6 -8.00 -9.13 6.39
CA PRO A 6 -8.85 -10.06 5.64
C PRO A 6 -9.84 -9.39 4.68
N LEU A 7 -10.18 -8.11 4.91
CA LEU A 7 -11.11 -7.36 4.06
C LEU A 7 -10.47 -6.80 2.79
N MET A 8 -9.16 -6.54 2.79
CA MET A 8 -8.49 -5.81 1.71
C MET A 8 -8.50 -6.54 0.35
N PRO A 9 -8.37 -7.88 0.27
CA PRO A 9 -8.53 -8.59 -1.00
C PRO A 9 -9.93 -8.41 -1.59
N THR A 10 -10.98 -8.42 -0.76
CA THR A 10 -12.36 -8.20 -1.21
C THR A 10 -12.60 -6.77 -1.65
N ILE A 11 -12.06 -5.78 -0.92
CA ILE A 11 -12.13 -4.36 -1.33
C ILE A 11 -11.41 -4.16 -2.66
N ALA A 12 -10.20 -4.70 -2.82
CA ALA A 12 -9.45 -4.63 -4.07
C ALA A 12 -10.23 -5.24 -5.24
N ALA A 13 -10.72 -6.48 -5.09
CA ALA A 13 -11.48 -7.16 -6.14
C ALA A 13 -12.76 -6.39 -6.54
N ARG A 14 -13.55 -5.94 -5.56
CA ARG A 14 -14.78 -5.17 -5.84
C ARG A 14 -14.50 -3.81 -6.46
N SER A 15 -13.44 -3.13 -6.02
CA SER A 15 -13.07 -1.82 -6.56
C SER A 15 -12.64 -1.90 -8.03
N ALA A 16 -12.09 -3.03 -8.46
CA ALA A 16 -11.67 -3.28 -9.84
C ALA A 16 -12.72 -3.98 -10.72
N GLU A 17 -13.94 -4.20 -10.23
CA GLU A 17 -14.99 -4.82 -11.04
C GLU A 17 -15.25 -4.00 -12.32
N GLY A 18 -15.14 -4.69 -13.46
CA GLY A 18 -15.29 -4.12 -14.80
C GLY A 18 -14.10 -3.29 -15.31
N LEU A 19 -12.96 -3.28 -14.59
CA LEU A 19 -11.73 -2.64 -15.04
C LEU A 19 -10.79 -3.67 -15.66
N ASP A 20 -10.00 -3.26 -16.65
CA ASP A 20 -8.95 -4.11 -17.24
C ASP A 20 -7.67 -4.05 -16.40
N LEU A 21 -7.73 -4.63 -15.20
CA LEU A 21 -6.62 -4.67 -14.25
C LEU A 21 -6.32 -6.12 -13.87
N ARG A 22 -5.03 -6.47 -13.92
CA ARG A 22 -4.53 -7.74 -13.39
C ARG A 22 -3.72 -7.47 -12.14
N PHE A 23 -4.07 -8.15 -11.06
CA PHE A 23 -3.32 -8.06 -9.81
C PHE A 23 -2.24 -9.11 -9.71
N ASP A 24 -1.07 -8.67 -9.27
CA ASP A 24 -0.10 -9.50 -8.60
C ASP A 24 -0.17 -9.20 -7.11
N THR A 25 -0.47 -10.22 -6.30
CA THR A 25 -0.54 -10.12 -4.83
C THR A 25 0.56 -10.93 -4.14
N GLU A 26 1.40 -11.60 -4.93
CA GLU A 26 2.41 -12.52 -4.43
C GLU A 26 3.80 -11.89 -4.45
N HIS A 27 4.09 -11.06 -5.44
CA HIS A 27 5.37 -10.37 -5.57
C HIS A 27 5.32 -8.96 -4.96
N GLU A 28 5.72 -8.86 -3.70
CA GLU A 28 5.71 -7.60 -2.93
C GLU A 28 7.11 -7.31 -2.34
N GLU A 29 8.13 -7.48 -3.18
CA GLU A 29 9.55 -7.31 -2.82
C GLU A 29 9.84 -5.90 -2.29
N PHE A 30 9.09 -4.91 -2.80
CA PHE A 30 9.20 -3.50 -2.46
C PHE A 30 8.23 -3.04 -1.37
N PHE A 31 7.54 -3.95 -0.68
CA PHE A 31 6.53 -3.59 0.32
C PHE A 31 7.07 -2.67 1.43
N ASP A 32 8.33 -2.84 1.82
CA ASP A 32 8.96 -2.02 2.88
C ASP A 32 9.61 -0.73 2.35
N ARG A 33 9.51 -0.45 1.04
CA ARG A 33 10.25 0.63 0.35
C ARG A 33 9.36 1.79 -0.10
N SER A 34 8.18 1.96 0.52
CA SER A 34 7.29 3.09 0.26
C SER A 34 6.52 3.48 1.54
N ASP A 35 5.75 4.57 1.48
CA ASP A 35 5.22 5.27 2.65
C ASP A 35 4.20 4.46 3.46
N GLN A 36 3.57 3.45 2.89
CA GLN A 36 2.65 2.57 3.61
C GLN A 36 3.34 1.78 4.73
N ALA A 37 4.65 1.54 4.62
CA ALA A 37 5.36 0.57 5.48
C ALA A 37 5.23 0.95 6.97
N VAL A 38 5.41 2.22 7.31
CA VAL A 38 5.30 2.69 8.71
C VAL A 38 3.90 2.48 9.30
N PHE A 39 2.85 2.59 8.48
CA PHE A 39 1.48 2.30 8.92
C PHE A 39 1.29 0.81 9.18
N TYR A 40 1.81 -0.04 8.31
CA TYR A 40 1.81 -1.49 8.52
C TYR A 40 2.52 -1.87 9.83
N TYR A 41 3.72 -1.32 10.05
CA TYR A 41 4.49 -1.57 11.27
C TYR A 41 3.82 -1.03 12.54
N ALA A 42 2.95 -0.03 12.41
CA ALA A 42 2.10 0.48 13.48
C ALA A 42 0.79 -0.33 13.69
N GLY A 43 0.60 -1.45 12.96
CA GLY A 43 -0.61 -2.27 13.06
C GLY A 43 -1.84 -1.64 12.39
N ILE A 44 -1.63 -0.75 11.41
CA ILE A 44 -2.70 -0.11 10.63
C ILE A 44 -2.83 -0.87 9.31
N PRO A 45 -4.04 -1.33 8.93
CA PRO A 45 -4.27 -1.97 7.64
C PRO A 45 -3.95 -1.03 6.47
N VAL A 46 -3.28 -1.58 5.46
CA VAL A 46 -2.90 -0.90 4.23
C VAL A 46 -3.46 -1.63 3.01
N LEU A 47 -3.94 -0.85 2.04
CA LEU A 47 -4.10 -1.28 0.66
C LEU A 47 -3.11 -0.49 -0.18
N PHE A 48 -2.03 -1.15 -0.60
CA PHE A 48 -0.97 -0.52 -1.38
C PHE A 48 -1.08 -0.92 -2.86
N LEU A 49 -1.17 0.08 -3.75
CA LEU A 49 -1.27 -0.09 -5.20
C LEU A 49 0.02 0.46 -5.83
N ASN A 50 0.67 -0.34 -6.66
CA ASN A 50 1.85 0.04 -7.43
C ASN A 50 1.88 -0.77 -8.74
N THR A 51 2.76 -0.40 -9.66
CA THR A 51 2.99 -1.08 -10.94
C THR A 51 4.40 -1.66 -11.05
N ASP A 52 5.06 -1.87 -9.91
CA ASP A 52 6.48 -2.26 -9.79
C ASP A 52 7.47 -1.21 -10.36
N GLU A 53 8.77 -1.51 -10.31
CA GLU A 53 9.83 -0.73 -10.96
C GLU A 53 9.75 -0.81 -12.51
N HIS A 54 10.23 0.23 -13.18
CA HIS A 54 10.33 0.29 -14.65
C HIS A 54 11.75 0.69 -15.09
N ILE A 55 12.07 0.45 -16.37
CA ILE A 55 13.44 0.62 -16.91
C ILE A 55 14.02 2.04 -16.76
N ASP A 56 13.15 3.05 -16.74
CA ASP A 56 13.53 4.46 -16.60
C ASP A 56 13.47 4.97 -15.16
N TYR A 57 13.14 4.12 -14.17
CA TYR A 57 13.04 4.51 -12.76
C TYR A 57 14.35 5.14 -12.25
N HIS A 58 14.26 6.26 -11.53
CA HIS A 58 15.40 7.07 -11.08
C HIS A 58 16.31 7.60 -12.21
N THR A 59 15.79 7.74 -13.43
CA THR A 59 16.52 8.35 -14.55
C THR A 59 15.83 9.62 -15.03
N PRO A 60 16.55 10.51 -15.76
CA PRO A 60 15.93 11.65 -16.42
C PRO A 60 14.90 11.29 -17.50
N ASN A 61 14.82 10.02 -17.92
CA ASN A 61 13.86 9.57 -18.92
C ASN A 61 12.49 9.25 -18.31
N ASP A 62 12.36 9.15 -16.98
CA ASP A 62 11.07 9.02 -16.29
C ASP A 62 10.25 10.29 -16.45
N THR A 63 9.46 10.32 -17.53
CA THR A 63 8.77 11.51 -18.01
C THR A 63 7.34 11.17 -18.37
N TRP A 64 6.50 12.20 -18.41
CA TRP A 64 5.06 12.10 -18.68
C TRP A 64 4.71 11.37 -19.98
N SER A 65 5.63 11.31 -20.95
CA SER A 65 5.42 10.60 -22.22
C SER A 65 5.44 9.08 -22.08
N ASN A 66 6.03 8.57 -21.00
CA ASN A 66 6.14 7.13 -20.73
C ASN A 66 4.97 6.61 -19.88
N ILE A 67 4.01 7.48 -19.52
CA ILE A 67 2.82 7.10 -18.75
C ILE A 67 1.83 6.37 -19.66
N GLU A 68 1.43 5.16 -19.26
CA GLU A 68 0.29 4.46 -19.83
C GLU A 68 -1.02 5.04 -19.28
N TYR A 69 -1.52 6.09 -19.94
CA TYR A 69 -2.67 6.86 -19.46
C TYR A 69 -3.95 6.03 -19.29
N HIS A 70 -4.17 5.03 -20.13
CA HIS A 70 -5.33 4.15 -19.98
C HIS A 70 -5.25 3.37 -18.66
N SER A 71 -4.10 2.75 -18.36
CA SER A 71 -3.88 2.05 -17.10
C SER A 71 -3.94 2.99 -15.90
N LEU A 72 -3.39 4.21 -16.02
CA LEU A 72 -3.49 5.24 -14.97
C LEU A 72 -4.95 5.57 -14.62
N GLU A 73 -5.81 5.74 -15.63
CA GLU A 73 -7.24 5.98 -15.44
C GLU A 73 -7.89 4.82 -14.68
N GLN A 74 -7.64 3.58 -15.08
CA GLN A 74 -8.19 2.39 -14.43
C GLN A 74 -7.73 2.29 -12.97
N ILE A 75 -6.43 2.45 -12.70
CA ILE A 75 -5.88 2.40 -11.33
C ILE A 75 -6.46 3.51 -10.46
N THR A 76 -6.59 4.72 -11.00
CA THR A 76 -7.14 5.87 -10.25
C THR A 76 -8.62 5.66 -9.94
N LEU A 77 -9.39 5.11 -10.89
CA LEU A 77 -10.79 4.76 -10.68
C LEU A 77 -10.95 3.67 -9.61
N MET A 78 -10.10 2.63 -9.65
CA MET A 78 -10.04 1.60 -8.62
C MET A 78 -9.73 2.22 -7.24
N ALA A 79 -8.70 3.05 -7.14
CA ALA A 79 -8.30 3.70 -5.89
C ALA A 79 -9.45 4.54 -5.30
N ARG A 80 -10.14 5.33 -6.14
CA ARG A 80 -11.32 6.10 -5.73
C ARG A 80 -12.43 5.21 -5.19
N ARG A 81 -12.74 4.11 -5.88
CA ARG A 81 -13.78 3.14 -5.46
C ARG A 81 -13.41 2.46 -4.14
N ALA A 82 -12.16 2.02 -3.99
CA ALA A 82 -11.66 1.41 -2.76
C ALA A 82 -11.72 2.39 -1.59
N ALA A 83 -11.30 3.64 -1.78
CA ALA A 83 -11.38 4.68 -0.75
C ALA A 83 -12.83 4.94 -0.31
N GLY A 84 -13.77 5.02 -1.26
CA GLY A 84 -15.20 5.15 -0.95
C GLY A 84 -15.74 3.97 -0.14
N MET A 85 -15.44 2.74 -0.56
CA MET A 85 -15.86 1.54 0.16
C MET A 85 -15.29 1.48 1.59
N LEU A 86 -14.04 1.88 1.79
CA LEU A 86 -13.39 1.93 3.11
C LEU A 86 -14.00 3.03 3.99
N ALA A 87 -14.34 4.18 3.42
CA ALA A 87 -14.97 5.29 4.14
C ALA A 87 -16.41 4.95 4.61
N ASP A 88 -17.13 4.12 3.85
CA ASP A 88 -18.48 3.68 4.19
C ASP A 88 -18.52 2.54 5.23
N LEU A 89 -17.36 2.00 5.64
CA LEU A 89 -17.30 0.96 6.67
C LEU A 89 -17.72 1.52 8.03
N ARG A 90 -18.63 0.81 8.71
CA ARG A 90 -19.02 1.13 10.09
C ARG A 90 -17.91 0.86 11.10
N GLU A 91 -17.10 -0.15 10.82
CA GLU A 91 -16.02 -0.62 11.68
C GLU A 91 -14.71 -0.55 10.92
N ARG A 92 -13.63 -0.18 11.62
CA ARG A 92 -12.29 -0.18 11.04
C ARG A 92 -11.88 -1.60 10.62
N PRO A 93 -11.16 -1.78 9.49
CA PRO A 93 -10.64 -3.09 9.12
C PRO A 93 -9.73 -3.66 10.22
N ALA A 94 -9.82 -4.96 10.46
CA ALA A 94 -8.93 -5.65 11.39
C ALA A 94 -7.54 -5.81 10.76
N PHE A 95 -6.49 -5.50 11.50
CA PHE A 95 -5.11 -5.72 11.07
C PHE A 95 -4.68 -7.17 11.27
N VAL A 96 -3.92 -7.70 10.31
CA VAL A 96 -3.17 -8.97 10.43
C VAL A 96 -1.78 -8.81 9.83
N ASP A 97 -0.79 -9.52 10.38
CA ASP A 97 0.58 -9.55 9.82
C ASP A 97 0.68 -10.50 8.61
N GLY A 98 -0.10 -10.24 7.55
CA GLY A 98 -0.16 -11.12 6.38
C GLY A 98 1.10 -11.18 5.52
N TYR A 99 2.07 -10.30 5.78
CA TYR A 99 3.41 -10.32 5.18
C TYR A 99 4.50 -10.89 6.11
N SER A 100 4.14 -11.32 7.32
CA SER A 100 5.06 -11.83 8.34
C SER A 100 6.19 -10.86 8.70
N ARG A 101 5.99 -9.55 8.56
CA ARG A 101 7.00 -8.50 8.80
C ARG A 101 7.09 -8.08 10.26
N LEU A 102 6.11 -8.44 11.09
CA LEU A 102 6.15 -8.21 12.55
C LEU A 102 6.71 -9.40 13.32
N THR A 103 7.03 -10.50 12.63
CA THR A 103 7.69 -11.66 13.22
C THR A 103 9.00 -11.24 13.88
N PRO A 104 9.21 -11.56 15.18
CA PRO A 104 10.45 -11.23 15.86
C PRO A 104 11.68 -11.81 15.17
N LEU A 105 12.66 -10.96 14.87
CA LEU A 105 13.99 -11.39 14.45
C LEU A 105 14.88 -11.44 15.69
N PHE A 106 15.54 -12.58 15.92
CA PHE A 106 16.39 -12.80 17.11
C PHE A 106 15.68 -12.53 18.45
N GLY A 107 14.38 -12.87 18.55
CA GLY A 107 13.59 -12.72 19.77
C GLY A 107 13.19 -11.29 20.11
N ARG A 108 13.39 -10.32 19.20
CA ARG A 108 12.90 -8.95 19.35
C ARG A 108 11.92 -8.62 18.23
N PRO A 109 10.73 -8.07 18.54
CA PRO A 109 9.85 -7.55 17.50
C PRO A 109 10.55 -6.40 16.77
N PRO A 110 10.27 -6.20 15.47
CA PRO A 110 10.76 -5.02 14.77
C PRO A 110 10.27 -3.78 15.50
N GLN A 111 11.21 -2.90 15.82
CA GLN A 111 10.88 -1.60 16.39
C GLN A 111 10.76 -0.61 15.23
N LEU A 112 9.66 0.14 15.22
CA LEU A 112 9.60 1.35 14.42
C LEU A 112 10.79 2.22 14.83
N LEU A 113 11.60 2.63 13.84
CA LEU A 113 12.72 3.55 14.06
C LEU A 113 12.25 4.92 14.60
N VAL A 114 10.95 5.20 14.44
CA VAL A 114 10.30 6.44 14.85
C VAL A 114 9.07 6.12 15.71
N PRO A 115 8.93 6.67 16.92
CA PRO A 115 7.75 6.44 17.74
C PRO A 115 6.49 6.95 17.03
N TRP A 116 5.48 6.09 16.86
CA TRP A 116 4.18 6.47 16.31
C TRP A 116 3.13 6.61 17.42
N PRO A 117 2.27 7.65 17.40
CA PRO A 117 2.22 8.74 16.42
C PRO A 117 3.34 9.77 16.64
N VAL A 118 3.99 10.20 15.55
CA VAL A 118 4.90 11.36 15.57
C VAL A 118 4.05 12.64 15.60
N PRO A 119 4.18 13.51 16.61
CA PRO A 119 3.51 14.81 16.63
C PRO A 119 3.84 15.64 15.39
N PHE A 120 2.90 16.45 14.88
CA PHE A 120 3.09 17.21 13.63
C PHE A 120 4.38 18.06 13.61
N HIS A 121 4.76 18.64 14.75
CA HIS A 121 5.95 19.47 14.88
C HIS A 121 7.27 18.71 14.79
N GLU A 122 7.25 17.37 14.91
CA GLU A 122 8.43 16.50 14.82
C GLU A 122 8.57 15.85 13.43
N ARG A 123 7.70 16.17 12.47
CA ARG A 123 7.66 15.52 11.13
C ARG A 123 8.47 16.21 10.03
N LEU A 124 8.97 17.43 10.28
CA LEU A 124 9.56 18.29 9.23
C LEU A 124 11.08 18.14 9.07
N ASP A 125 11.73 17.36 9.93
CA ASP A 125 13.20 17.26 9.98
C ASP A 125 13.77 15.97 9.35
N TYR A 126 13.05 15.39 8.38
CA TYR A 126 13.54 14.26 7.56
C TYR A 126 14.21 14.71 6.26
#